data_AF-A0A6N9B0Q6-F1
#
_entry.id   AF-A0A6N9B0Q6-F1
#
_cell.length_a   1.000
_cell.length_b   1.000
_cell.length_c   1.000
_cell.angle_alpha   90.00
_cell.angle_beta   90.00
_cell.angle_gamma   90.00
#
_symmetry.space_group_name_H-M   'P 1'
#
loop_
_entity.id
_entity.type
_entity.pdbx_description
1 polymer ?
#
loop_
_entity_poly.entity_id
_entity_poly.type
_entity_poly.pdbx_seq_one_letter_code
_entity_poly.pdbx_strand_id
1 'polypeptide(L)'
;MTSGPIELRNREPFAIGGTRLCYLDPTDESRCIKVLRSDRTPNERRRLATGLRKFRSLRHWDDQLKERLAYQELISRHGDSVWDHIPEFYEAVETDLGIGIVTKVFRNYDGAFPLNLDQQIPLGIDTPLQVAIDEFKYWLRSELVLTRNLLPHNIIAVRDVADCCRLVIVDGLGNSEWIPIASWFKAVARLKIERKISRFDERIQLLRTDI
;
A
#
# COMPACT_ATOMS: atom_id res chain seq x y z
N MET A 1 -0.15 -13.79 28.62
CA MET A 1 0.91 -12.83 29.02
C MET A 1 0.71 -11.62 28.12
N THR A 2 0.29 -10.48 28.65
CA THR A 2 0.20 -9.25 27.86
C THR A 2 1.63 -8.74 27.71
N SER A 3 2.27 -9.07 26.59
CA SER A 3 3.50 -8.40 26.17
C SER A 3 3.22 -6.90 26.11
N GLY A 4 4.11 -6.10 26.69
CA GLY A 4 4.01 -4.64 26.61
C GLY A 4 4.03 -4.14 25.16
N PRO A 5 3.82 -2.83 24.94
CA PRO A 5 3.87 -2.25 23.60
C PRO A 5 5.22 -2.53 22.95
N ILE A 6 5.21 -2.79 21.64
CA ILE A 6 6.44 -2.98 20.86
C ILE A 6 7.23 -1.66 20.83
N GLU A 7 8.51 -1.70 21.18
CA GLU A 7 9.38 -0.52 21.20
C GLU A 7 9.98 -0.24 19.81
N LEU A 8 9.54 0.87 19.20
CA LEU A 8 9.96 1.32 17.87
C LEU A 8 10.63 2.69 17.88
N ARG A 9 10.43 3.52 18.92
CA ARG A 9 10.92 4.90 18.97
C ARG A 9 12.44 5.04 18.81
N ASN A 10 13.20 4.05 19.30
CA ASN A 10 14.66 4.04 19.23
C ASN A 10 15.20 3.21 18.04
N ARG A 11 14.33 2.81 17.12
CA ARG A 11 14.71 2.10 15.90
C ARG A 11 14.64 3.03 14.70
N GLU A 12 15.41 2.71 13.67
CA GLU A 12 15.34 3.41 12.39
C GLU A 12 14.25 2.76 11.52
N PRO A 13 13.30 3.53 10.97
CA PRO A 13 12.36 2.99 9.99
C PRO A 13 13.10 2.66 8.69
N PHE A 14 12.90 1.47 8.13
CA PHE A 14 13.50 1.11 6.84
C PHE A 14 12.85 1.85 5.66
N ALA A 15 11.64 2.37 5.84
CA ALA A 15 10.97 3.22 4.87
C ALA A 15 10.12 4.30 5.54
N ILE A 16 10.10 5.49 4.93
CA ILE A 16 9.33 6.65 5.39
C ILE A 16 8.34 7.04 4.28
N GLY A 17 7.06 6.79 4.53
CA GLY A 17 5.97 7.24 3.66
C GLY A 17 5.45 8.63 4.03
N GLY A 18 4.57 9.18 3.19
CA GLY A 18 3.97 10.50 3.45
C GLY A 18 3.05 10.56 4.69
N THR A 19 2.56 9.40 5.14
CA THR A 19 1.66 9.27 6.30
C THR A 19 2.26 8.46 7.45
N ARG A 20 3.11 7.47 7.13
CA ARG A 20 3.55 6.43 8.07
C ARG A 20 5.05 6.24 8.04
N LEU A 21 5.56 5.74 9.16
CA LEU A 21 6.90 5.17 9.30
C LEU A 21 6.76 3.64 9.27
N CYS A 22 7.65 2.97 8.53
CA CYS A 22 7.65 1.52 8.39
C CYS A 22 8.88 0.94 9.08
N TYR A 23 8.66 0.03 10.03
CA TYR A 23 9.71 -0.65 10.80
C TYR A 23 9.69 -2.14 10.49
N LEU A 24 10.85 -2.80 10.54
CA LEU A 24 10.86 -4.27 10.64
C LEU A 24 10.40 -4.65 12.05
N ASP A 25 9.57 -5.69 12.15
CA ASP A 25 9.16 -6.24 13.43
C ASP A 25 10.41 -6.78 14.18
N PRO A 26 10.67 -6.34 15.42
CA PRO A 26 11.80 -6.80 16.23
C PRO A 26 11.88 -8.32 16.44
N THR A 27 10.75 -9.01 16.32
CA THR A 27 10.62 -10.43 16.61
C THR A 27 10.57 -11.30 15.36
N ASP A 28 10.27 -10.70 14.20
CA ASP A 28 10.14 -11.39 12.91
C ASP A 28 10.39 -10.42 11.73
N GLU A 29 11.60 -10.41 11.19
CA GLU A 29 11.97 -9.49 10.10
C GLU A 29 11.21 -9.74 8.77
N SER A 30 10.40 -10.79 8.67
CA SER A 30 9.46 -10.98 7.57
C SER A 30 8.23 -10.06 7.67
N ARG A 31 8.07 -9.34 8.78
CA ARG A 31 6.94 -8.45 9.08
C ARG A 31 7.36 -6.99 9.17
N CYS A 32 6.47 -6.14 8.69
CA CYS A 32 6.58 -4.69 8.69
C CYS A 32 5.52 -4.13 9.64
N ILE A 33 5.93 -3.30 10.59
CA ILE A 33 5.03 -2.55 11.46
C ILE A 33 4.94 -1.11 10.95
N LYS A 34 3.76 -0.74 10.44
CA LYS A 34 3.48 0.61 9.93
C LYS A 34 2.77 1.44 10.99
N VAL A 35 3.41 2.52 11.46
CA VAL A 35 2.86 3.46 12.45
C VAL A 35 2.66 4.84 11.85
N LEU A 36 1.69 5.61 12.34
CA LEU A 36 1.49 6.98 11.87
C LEU A 36 2.68 7.85 12.26
N ARG A 37 3.05 8.77 11.36
CA ARG A 37 3.89 9.88 11.75
C ARG A 37 3.17 10.76 12.76
N SER A 38 3.91 11.39 13.67
CA SER A 38 3.37 12.25 14.73
C SER A 38 2.57 13.44 14.18
N ASP A 39 2.96 13.98 13.01
CA ASP A 39 2.27 15.06 12.29
C ASP A 39 1.05 14.60 11.48
N ARG A 40 0.76 13.30 11.47
CA ARG A 40 -0.31 12.66 10.67
C ARG A 40 -1.38 11.99 11.53
N THR A 41 -1.34 12.18 12.84
CA THR A 41 -2.37 11.67 13.75
C THR A 41 -3.76 12.26 13.43
N PRO A 42 -4.86 11.59 13.83
CA PRO A 42 -6.21 12.12 13.64
C PRO A 42 -6.40 13.53 14.21
N ASN A 43 -5.78 13.79 15.36
CA ASN A 43 -5.84 15.08 16.04
C ASN A 43 -5.10 16.18 15.25
N GLU A 44 -3.86 15.92 14.83
CA GLU A 44 -3.09 16.91 14.05
C GLU A 44 -3.76 17.19 12.70
N ARG A 45 -4.27 16.15 12.01
CA ARG A 45 -4.98 16.35 10.74
C ARG A 45 -6.27 17.14 10.90
N ARG A 46 -7.05 16.89 11.97
CA ARG A 46 -8.26 17.67 12.26
C ARG A 46 -7.92 19.11 12.62
N ARG A 47 -6.83 19.34 13.37
CA ARG A 47 -6.34 20.68 13.74
C ARG A 47 -5.96 21.50 12.51
N LEU A 48 -5.34 20.88 11.51
CA LEU A 48 -4.97 21.51 10.24
C LEU A 48 -6.13 21.62 9.24
N ALA A 49 -7.31 21.03 9.54
CA ALA A 49 -8.43 21.02 8.62
C ALA A 49 -9.15 22.39 8.58
N THR A 50 -9.44 22.85 7.37
CA THR A 50 -10.16 24.10 7.13
C THR A 50 -11.64 23.87 6.80
N GLY A 51 -12.45 24.93 6.95
CA GLY A 51 -13.88 24.91 6.63
C GLY A 51 -14.69 23.89 7.42
N LEU A 52 -15.71 23.30 6.78
CA LEU A 52 -16.61 22.33 7.42
C LEU A 52 -15.94 20.99 7.78
N ARG A 53 -14.76 20.70 7.21
CA ARG A 53 -14.03 19.45 7.48
C ARG A 53 -13.58 19.36 8.94
N LYS A 54 -13.33 20.48 9.63
CA LYS A 54 -12.93 20.51 11.05
C LYS A 54 -13.97 19.87 11.99
N PHE A 55 -15.24 19.85 11.58
CA PHE A 55 -16.34 19.25 12.33
C PHE A 55 -16.49 17.73 12.10
N ARG A 56 -15.70 17.14 11.19
CA ARG A 56 -15.70 15.68 10.99
C ARG A 56 -15.14 15.00 12.23
N SER A 57 -15.69 13.84 12.56
CA SER A 57 -15.23 13.02 13.70
C SER A 57 -13.77 12.60 13.55
N LEU A 58 -13.09 12.30 14.67
CA LEU A 58 -11.69 11.82 14.63
C LEU A 58 -11.51 10.56 13.79
N ARG A 59 -12.51 9.67 13.75
CA ARG A 59 -12.52 8.48 12.88
C ARG A 59 -12.36 8.83 11.40
N HIS A 60 -12.86 9.98 10.95
CA HIS A 60 -12.66 10.45 9.57
C HIS A 60 -11.18 10.72 9.26
N TRP A 61 -10.38 11.05 10.28
CA TRP A 61 -8.97 11.43 10.14
C TRP A 61 -8.01 10.28 10.46
N ASP A 62 -8.54 9.13 10.89
CA ASP A 62 -7.80 7.95 11.29
C ASP A 62 -7.50 7.04 10.09
N ASP A 63 -6.28 7.17 9.55
CA ASP A 63 -5.84 6.38 8.40
C ASP A 63 -5.45 4.95 8.77
N GLN A 64 -5.08 4.65 10.04
CA GLN A 64 -4.85 3.28 10.50
C GLN A 64 -6.17 2.51 10.54
N LEU A 65 -7.23 3.13 11.09
CA LEU A 65 -8.56 2.55 11.11
C LEU A 65 -9.06 2.24 9.70
N LYS A 66 -8.94 3.21 8.77
CA LYS A 66 -9.39 3.00 7.40
C LYS A 66 -8.59 1.93 6.67
N GLU A 67 -7.28 1.85 6.87
CA GLU A 67 -6.45 0.79 6.28
C GLU A 67 -6.84 -0.58 6.80
N ARG A 68 -7.05 -0.72 8.12
CA ARG A 68 -7.54 -1.97 8.71
C ARG A 68 -8.90 -2.39 8.13
N LEU A 69 -9.83 -1.46 7.98
CA LEU A 69 -11.14 -1.73 7.36
C LEU A 69 -11.00 -2.11 5.88
N ALA A 70 -10.06 -1.51 5.14
CA ALA A 70 -9.79 -1.86 3.75
C ALA A 70 -9.24 -3.29 3.61
N TYR A 71 -8.31 -3.70 4.48
CA TYR A 71 -7.84 -5.10 4.53
C TYR A 71 -8.97 -6.08 4.85
N GLN A 72 -9.82 -5.76 5.83
CA GLN A 72 -10.96 -6.62 6.17
C GLN A 72 -11.91 -6.81 4.99
N GLU A 73 -12.21 -5.73 4.25
CA GLU A 73 -13.06 -5.77 3.07
C GLU A 73 -12.42 -6.52 1.90
N LEU A 74 -11.11 -6.37 1.71
CA LEU A 74 -10.34 -7.10 0.69
C LEU A 74 -10.45 -8.61 0.89
N ILE A 75 -10.09 -9.06 2.09
CA ILE A 75 -10.07 -10.47 2.46
C ILE A 75 -11.47 -11.06 2.32
N SER A 76 -12.51 -10.35 2.79
CA SER A 76 -13.87 -10.87 2.74
C SER A 76 -14.42 -11.08 1.33
N ARG A 77 -13.82 -10.43 0.32
CA ARG A 77 -14.31 -10.45 -1.07
C ARG A 77 -13.52 -11.36 -1.98
N HIS A 78 -12.21 -11.35 -1.82
CA HIS A 78 -11.29 -11.97 -2.77
C HIS A 78 -10.59 -13.19 -2.17
N GLY A 79 -10.68 -13.39 -0.85
CA GLY A 79 -9.91 -14.43 -0.18
C GLY A 79 -8.41 -14.19 -0.34
N ASP A 80 -7.65 -15.25 -0.60
CA ASP A 80 -6.19 -15.19 -0.62
C ASP A 80 -5.57 -14.71 -1.94
N SER A 81 -6.34 -14.59 -3.03
CA SER A 81 -5.81 -14.15 -4.34
C SER A 81 -5.33 -12.69 -4.35
N VAL A 82 -5.66 -11.90 -3.33
CA VAL A 82 -5.17 -10.53 -3.20
C VAL A 82 -3.72 -10.45 -2.76
N TRP A 83 -3.19 -11.52 -2.15
CA TRP A 83 -1.84 -11.55 -1.59
C TRP A 83 -0.73 -11.57 -2.65
N ASP A 84 -1.08 -11.84 -3.90
CA ASP A 84 -0.16 -11.77 -5.04
C ASP A 84 0.35 -10.33 -5.24
N HIS A 85 -0.53 -9.33 -5.02
CA HIS A 85 -0.28 -7.92 -5.31
C HIS A 85 -0.50 -6.97 -4.12
N ILE A 86 -0.90 -7.49 -2.96
CA ILE A 86 -1.08 -6.73 -1.73
C ILE A 86 -0.33 -7.45 -0.61
N PRO A 87 0.42 -6.74 0.26
CA PRO A 87 1.02 -7.35 1.43
C PRO A 87 -0.02 -8.05 2.29
N GLU A 88 0.25 -9.29 2.70
CA GLU A 88 -0.57 -9.97 3.70
C GLU A 88 -0.69 -9.11 4.96
N PHE A 89 -1.91 -8.95 5.46
CA PHE A 89 -2.17 -8.29 6.74
C PHE A 89 -2.22 -9.35 7.84
N TYR A 90 -1.38 -9.19 8.86
CA TYR A 90 -1.35 -10.10 9.99
C TYR A 90 -2.28 -9.61 11.11
N GLU A 91 -2.04 -8.41 11.62
CA GLU A 91 -2.78 -7.87 12.76
C GLU A 91 -2.52 -6.37 12.98
N ALA A 92 -3.20 -5.80 13.98
CA ALA A 92 -2.89 -4.48 14.51
C ALA A 92 -2.32 -4.63 15.93
N VAL A 93 -1.19 -4.00 16.20
CA VAL A 93 -0.44 -4.12 17.46
C VAL A 93 -0.28 -2.77 18.16
N GLU A 94 -0.14 -2.80 19.48
CA GLU A 94 0.24 -1.62 20.26
C GLU A 94 1.76 -1.41 20.22
N THR A 95 2.18 -0.17 19.97
CA THR A 95 3.59 0.24 19.97
C THR A 95 3.78 1.49 20.81
N ASP A 96 5.02 1.80 21.18
CA ASP A 96 5.37 3.06 21.85
C ASP A 96 5.22 4.32 20.95
N LEU A 97 4.84 4.14 19.68
CA LEU A 97 4.49 5.17 18.70
C LEU A 97 2.99 5.18 18.34
N GLY A 98 2.16 4.40 19.04
CA GLY A 98 0.72 4.24 18.78
C GLY A 98 0.38 2.91 18.11
N ILE A 99 -0.81 2.81 17.49
CA ILE A 99 -1.22 1.57 16.82
C ILE A 99 -0.39 1.35 15.55
N GLY A 100 0.22 0.16 15.45
CA GLY A 100 0.90 -0.34 14.26
C GLY A 100 0.03 -1.31 13.46
N ILE A 101 0.08 -1.22 12.14
CA ILE A 101 -0.49 -2.22 11.21
C ILE A 101 0.63 -3.14 10.77
N VAL A 102 0.48 -4.45 11.04
CA VAL A 102 1.51 -5.46 10.74
C VAL A 102 1.22 -6.12 9.39
N THR A 103 2.15 -6.03 8.46
CA THR A 103 2.03 -6.61 7.12
C THR A 103 3.29 -7.36 6.69
N LYS A 104 3.19 -8.20 5.66
CA LYS A 104 4.35 -8.86 5.03
C LYS A 104 5.39 -7.86 4.50
N VAL A 105 6.66 -8.19 4.66
CA VAL A 105 7.81 -7.54 4.01
C VAL A 105 8.17 -8.30 2.74
N PHE A 106 8.58 -7.56 1.71
CA PHE A 106 9.12 -8.14 0.48
C PHE A 106 10.60 -7.84 0.38
N ARG A 107 11.36 -8.84 -0.08
CA ARG A 107 12.78 -8.75 -0.42
C ARG A 107 12.97 -9.35 -1.81
N ASN A 108 13.95 -8.83 -2.53
CA ASN A 108 14.44 -9.47 -3.74
C ASN A 108 15.20 -10.76 -3.39
N TYR A 109 15.48 -11.57 -4.40
CA TYR A 109 16.25 -12.82 -4.27
C TYR A 109 17.66 -12.62 -3.67
N ASP A 110 18.23 -11.43 -3.79
CA ASP A 110 19.53 -11.03 -3.20
C ASP A 110 19.40 -10.53 -1.75
N GLY A 111 18.19 -10.50 -1.18
CA GLY A 111 17.89 -10.03 0.16
C GLY A 111 17.66 -8.51 0.29
N ALA A 112 17.88 -7.74 -0.77
CA ALA A 112 17.67 -6.29 -0.77
C ALA A 112 16.17 -5.93 -0.77
N PHE A 113 15.85 -4.72 -0.33
CA PHE A 113 14.49 -4.20 -0.48
C PHE A 113 14.21 -3.89 -1.97
N PRO A 114 13.02 -4.25 -2.48
CA PRO A 114 12.64 -3.96 -3.85
C PRO A 114 12.47 -2.45 -4.06
N LEU A 115 12.84 -1.98 -5.25
CA LEU A 115 12.62 -0.60 -5.66
C LEU A 115 11.14 -0.37 -5.97
N ASN A 116 10.66 0.84 -5.67
CA ASN A 116 9.36 1.27 -6.18
C ASN A 116 9.45 1.64 -7.67
N LEU A 117 8.32 1.78 -8.35
CA LEU A 117 8.32 2.07 -9.79
C LEU A 117 8.84 3.49 -10.12
N ASP A 118 8.73 4.47 -9.22
CA ASP A 118 9.37 5.79 -9.43
C ASP A 118 10.91 5.64 -9.50
N GLN A 119 11.49 4.66 -8.81
CA GLN A 119 12.93 4.36 -8.83
C GLN A 119 13.32 3.37 -9.93
N GLN A 120 12.49 2.36 -10.18
CA GLN A 120 12.81 1.25 -11.10
C GLN A 120 12.66 1.66 -12.57
N ILE A 121 11.61 2.41 -12.92
CA ILE A 121 11.30 2.74 -14.33
C ILE A 121 12.41 3.57 -14.99
N PRO A 122 13.02 4.58 -14.31
CA PRO A 122 14.14 5.32 -14.86
C PRO A 122 15.40 4.48 -15.14
N LEU A 123 15.55 3.31 -14.49
CA LEU A 123 16.65 2.38 -14.77
C LEU A 123 16.41 1.53 -16.02
N GLY A 124 15.21 1.63 -16.61
CA GLY A 124 14.77 0.83 -17.74
C GLY A 124 13.79 -0.27 -17.36
N ILE A 125 13.08 -0.76 -18.37
CA ILE A 125 12.09 -1.84 -18.22
C ILE A 125 12.58 -3.03 -19.00
N ASP A 126 13.07 -4.01 -18.26
CA ASP A 126 13.45 -5.31 -18.78
C ASP A 126 12.21 -6.19 -19.04
N THR A 127 12.44 -7.35 -19.65
CA THR A 127 11.37 -8.30 -19.96
C THR A 127 10.60 -8.74 -18.70
N PRO A 128 11.24 -9.14 -17.58
CA PRO A 128 10.53 -9.50 -16.36
C PRO A 128 9.61 -8.38 -15.83
N LEU A 129 10.08 -7.13 -15.79
CA LEU A 129 9.27 -6.02 -15.32
C LEU A 129 8.08 -5.72 -16.25
N GLN A 130 8.28 -5.82 -17.57
CA GLN A 130 7.18 -5.65 -18.53
C GLN A 130 6.10 -6.74 -18.33
N VAL A 131 6.52 -8.00 -18.14
CA VAL A 131 5.59 -9.10 -17.83
C VAL A 131 4.85 -8.84 -16.52
N ALA A 132 5.53 -8.38 -15.47
CA ALA A 132 4.92 -8.03 -14.19
C ALA A 132 3.90 -6.89 -14.30
N ILE A 133 4.18 -5.89 -15.15
CA ILE A 133 3.26 -4.77 -15.42
C ILE A 133 1.98 -5.27 -16.09
N ASP A 134 2.10 -6.18 -17.07
CA ASP A 134 0.95 -6.71 -17.81
C ASP A 134 0.11 -7.67 -16.97
N GLU A 135 0.77 -8.52 -16.18
CA GLU A 135 0.15 -9.40 -15.20
C GLU A 135 -0.59 -8.60 -14.11
N PHE A 136 0.05 -7.58 -13.52
CA PHE A 136 -0.60 -6.69 -12.55
C PHE A 136 -1.86 -6.01 -13.11
N LYS A 137 -1.81 -5.57 -14.38
CA LYS A 137 -2.98 -5.00 -15.08
C LYS A 137 -4.07 -6.04 -15.31
N TYR A 138 -3.72 -7.30 -15.55
CA TYR A 138 -4.69 -8.40 -15.63
C TYR A 138 -5.32 -8.67 -14.25
N TRP A 139 -4.53 -8.78 -13.20
CA TRP A 139 -5.00 -8.99 -11.83
C TRP A 139 -6.01 -7.90 -11.43
N LEU A 140 -5.69 -6.61 -11.65
CA LEU A 140 -6.61 -5.49 -11.37
C LEU A 140 -7.98 -5.63 -12.05
N ARG A 141 -8.02 -6.17 -13.27
CA ARG A 141 -9.26 -6.41 -14.03
C ARG A 141 -10.04 -7.61 -13.52
N SER A 142 -9.32 -8.68 -13.15
CA SER A 142 -9.92 -9.93 -12.69
C SER A 142 -10.52 -9.80 -11.29
N GLU A 143 -9.74 -9.25 -10.35
CA GLU A 143 -10.14 -9.09 -8.96
C GLU A 143 -10.98 -7.83 -8.73
N LEU A 144 -11.11 -6.94 -9.72
CA LEU A 144 -11.85 -5.69 -9.58
C LEU A 144 -11.42 -4.84 -8.37
N VAL A 145 -10.14 -4.91 -7.97
CA VAL A 145 -9.62 -4.23 -6.78
C VAL A 145 -9.51 -2.73 -7.06
N LEU A 146 -10.30 -1.94 -6.33
CA LEU A 146 -10.33 -0.50 -6.45
C LEU A 146 -9.47 0.17 -5.37
N THR A 147 -8.15 0.25 -5.61
CA THR A 147 -7.27 1.13 -4.81
C THR A 147 -7.49 2.60 -5.17
N ARG A 148 -7.10 3.57 -4.33
CA ARG A 148 -7.33 5.00 -4.63
C ARG A 148 -6.71 5.42 -5.97
N ASN A 149 -5.39 5.45 -6.01
CA ASN A 149 -4.59 5.78 -7.19
C ASN A 149 -3.44 4.78 -7.25
N LEU A 150 -3.20 4.23 -8.44
CA LEU A 150 -2.00 3.46 -8.76
C LEU A 150 -0.84 4.45 -8.97
N LEU A 151 -0.22 4.84 -7.87
CA LEU A 151 0.94 5.74 -7.87
C LEU A 151 2.22 4.89 -7.91
N PRO A 152 3.17 5.16 -8.83
CA PRO A 152 4.38 4.36 -8.96
C PRO A 152 5.21 4.23 -7.67
N HIS A 153 5.37 5.29 -6.85
CA HIS A 153 6.03 5.17 -5.53
C HIS A 153 5.33 4.25 -4.51
N ASN A 154 4.06 3.91 -4.72
CA ASN A 154 3.32 2.98 -3.85
C ASN A 154 3.33 1.54 -4.38
N ILE A 155 4.00 1.29 -5.51
CA ILE A 155 4.08 -0.02 -6.16
C ILE A 155 5.55 -0.42 -6.21
N ILE A 156 5.89 -1.54 -5.57
CA ILE A 156 7.25 -2.11 -5.60
C ILE A 156 7.35 -3.20 -6.66
N ALA A 157 8.52 -3.29 -7.29
CA ALA A 157 8.88 -4.36 -8.21
C ALA A 157 9.73 -5.40 -7.48
N VAL A 158 9.08 -6.50 -7.05
CA VAL A 158 9.72 -7.58 -6.29
C VAL A 158 10.31 -8.59 -7.25
N ARG A 159 11.60 -8.87 -7.14
CA ARG A 159 12.29 -9.92 -7.89
C ARG A 159 12.43 -11.17 -7.04
N ASP A 160 11.44 -12.05 -7.07
CA ASP A 160 11.44 -13.28 -6.27
C ASP A 160 12.57 -14.25 -6.71
N VAL A 161 12.93 -14.23 -8.01
CA VAL A 161 14.13 -14.88 -8.60
C VAL A 161 14.69 -13.97 -9.71
N ALA A 162 15.91 -14.25 -10.20
CA ALA A 162 16.62 -13.39 -11.16
C ALA A 162 15.77 -12.95 -12.38
N ASP A 163 15.01 -13.88 -12.96
CA ASP A 163 14.23 -13.67 -14.18
C ASP A 163 12.71 -13.53 -13.93
N CYS A 164 12.29 -13.34 -12.67
CA CYS A 164 10.89 -13.14 -12.32
C CYS A 164 10.71 -11.80 -11.61
N CYS A 165 9.63 -11.10 -11.92
CA CYS A 165 9.23 -9.87 -11.26
C CYS A 165 7.73 -9.92 -11.01
N ARG A 166 7.30 -9.32 -9.89
CA ARG A 166 5.89 -9.01 -9.62
C ARG A 166 5.74 -7.63 -9.02
N LEU A 167 4.57 -7.04 -9.21
CA LEU A 167 4.27 -5.72 -8.67
C LEU A 167 3.42 -5.83 -7.41
N VAL A 168 3.79 -5.14 -6.33
CA VAL A 168 3.02 -5.18 -5.08
C VAL A 168 2.67 -3.76 -4.63
N ILE A 169 1.40 -3.54 -4.29
CA ILE A 169 0.87 -2.27 -3.77
C ILE A 169 1.12 -2.20 -2.27
N VAL A 170 2.12 -1.43 -1.84
CA VAL A 170 2.55 -1.36 -0.43
C VAL A 170 1.93 -0.25 0.39
N ASP A 171 1.24 0.70 -0.25
CA ASP A 171 0.46 1.75 0.41
C ASP A 171 -0.73 2.19 -0.48
N GLY A 172 -1.69 2.89 0.11
CA GLY A 172 -2.87 3.42 -0.59
C GLY A 172 -4.17 2.63 -0.37
N LEU A 173 -4.18 1.68 0.56
CA LEU A 173 -5.38 0.90 0.91
C LEU A 173 -6.36 1.69 1.80
N GLY A 174 -5.89 2.57 2.69
CA GLY A 174 -6.75 3.15 3.75
C GLY A 174 -7.46 4.47 3.45
N ASN A 175 -7.75 4.84 2.19
CA ASN A 175 -8.04 6.25 1.92
C ASN A 175 -9.25 6.43 0.97
N SER A 176 -10.42 6.81 1.52
CA SER A 176 -11.75 7.25 0.98
C SER A 176 -12.29 6.80 -0.39
N GLU A 177 -11.52 6.13 -1.23
CA GLU A 177 -11.90 5.64 -2.57
C GLU A 177 -11.92 4.12 -2.66
N TRP A 178 -11.76 3.43 -1.53
CA TRP A 178 -12.31 2.09 -1.33
C TRP A 178 -13.82 2.23 -1.21
N ILE A 179 -14.44 2.66 -2.29
CA ILE A 179 -15.89 2.67 -2.44
C ILE A 179 -16.21 1.28 -2.99
N PRO A 180 -17.00 0.47 -2.27
CA PRO A 180 -17.72 -0.66 -2.81
C PRO A 180 -18.57 -0.28 -4.03
N ILE A 181 -17.98 -0.12 -5.21
CA ILE A 181 -18.77 -0.10 -6.45
C ILE A 181 -19.22 -1.52 -6.76
N ALA A 182 -18.74 -2.53 -6.03
CA ALA A 182 -19.37 -3.83 -6.03
C ALA A 182 -20.86 -3.78 -5.61
N SER A 183 -21.34 -2.73 -4.91
CA SER A 183 -22.78 -2.55 -4.69
C SER A 183 -23.52 -1.94 -5.90
N TRP A 184 -22.83 -1.50 -6.96
CA TRP A 184 -23.37 -0.83 -8.16
C TRP A 184 -22.74 -1.36 -9.46
N PHE A 185 -23.51 -2.10 -10.27
CA PHE A 185 -23.21 -2.54 -11.65
C PHE A 185 -21.73 -2.83 -11.98
N LYS A 186 -21.33 -4.11 -12.05
CA LYS A 186 -19.97 -4.59 -12.44
C LYS A 186 -19.35 -3.82 -13.63
N ALA A 187 -20.17 -3.35 -14.57
CA ALA A 187 -19.75 -2.49 -15.67
C ALA A 187 -19.06 -1.18 -15.21
N VAL A 188 -19.59 -0.50 -14.20
CA VAL A 188 -19.01 0.74 -13.64
C VAL A 188 -17.66 0.46 -12.97
N ALA A 189 -17.55 -0.65 -12.24
CA ALA A 189 -16.28 -1.06 -11.64
C ALA A 189 -15.20 -1.27 -12.71
N ARG A 190 -15.51 -2.01 -13.79
CA ARG A 190 -14.63 -2.21 -14.94
C ARG A 190 -14.19 -0.89 -15.58
N LEU A 191 -15.13 0.03 -15.84
CA LEU A 191 -14.80 1.35 -16.39
C LEU A 191 -13.86 2.14 -15.47
N LYS A 192 -14.01 2.04 -14.15
CA LYS A 192 -13.10 2.72 -13.23
C LYS A 192 -11.72 2.07 -13.18
N ILE A 193 -11.62 0.75 -13.32
CA ILE A 193 -10.34 0.04 -13.40
C ILE A 193 -9.60 0.44 -14.66
N GLU A 194 -10.25 0.44 -15.82
CA GLU A 194 -9.59 0.86 -17.08
C GLU A 194 -9.09 2.30 -17.00
N ARG A 195 -9.86 3.23 -16.39
CA ARG A 195 -9.39 4.60 -16.17
C ARG A 195 -8.16 4.67 -15.26
N LYS A 196 -8.06 3.79 -14.25
CA LYS A 196 -6.90 3.73 -13.36
C LYS A 196 -5.68 3.13 -14.06
N ILE A 197 -5.89 2.10 -14.86
CA ILE A 197 -4.85 1.49 -15.70
C ILE A 197 -4.31 2.52 -16.70
N SER A 198 -5.18 3.24 -17.42
CA SER A 198 -4.76 4.32 -18.33
C SER A 198 -3.87 5.37 -17.64
N ARG A 199 -4.28 5.84 -16.46
CA ARG A 199 -3.48 6.79 -15.67
C ARG A 199 -2.17 6.20 -15.15
N PHE A 200 -2.15 4.90 -14.89
CA PHE A 200 -0.94 4.19 -14.48
C PHE A 200 0.05 4.09 -15.64
N ASP A 201 -0.43 3.72 -16.83
CA ASP A 201 0.36 3.68 -18.06
C ASP A 201 0.91 5.06 -18.44
N GLU A 202 0.10 6.13 -18.32
CA GLU A 202 0.54 7.53 -18.50
C GLU A 202 1.71 7.88 -17.57
N ARG A 203 1.63 7.50 -16.29
CA ARG A 203 2.71 7.76 -15.33
C ARG A 203 3.97 6.96 -15.62
N ILE A 204 3.83 5.68 -15.98
CA ILE A 204 4.98 4.88 -16.42
C ILE A 204 5.65 5.53 -17.62
N GLN A 205 4.86 6.01 -18.59
CA GLN A 205 5.42 6.65 -19.78
C GLN A 205 6.17 7.94 -19.46
N LEU A 206 5.65 8.77 -18.54
CA LEU A 206 6.35 9.97 -18.08
C LEU A 206 7.70 9.65 -17.42
N LEU A 207 7.74 8.64 -16.55
CA LEU A 207 8.98 8.20 -15.89
C LEU A 207 10.02 7.66 -16.87
N ARG A 208 9.61 7.17 -18.04
CA ARG A 208 10.53 6.74 -19.12
C ARG A 208 11.15 7.93 -19.86
N THR A 209 10.43 9.04 -19.97
CA THR A 209 10.86 10.22 -20.75
C THR A 209 11.71 11.21 -19.97
N ASP A 210 11.81 11.06 -18.65
CA ASP A 210 12.66 11.89 -17.78
C ASP A 210 14.15 11.45 -17.81
N ILE A 211 14.57 10.71 -18.84
CA ILE A 211 15.94 10.22 -19.11
C ILE A 211 16.55 10.98 -20.29
#